data_AF-A0A2C5W6E5-F1
#
_entry.id   AF-A0A2C5W6E5-F1
#
_cell.length_a   1.000
_cell.length_b   1.000
_cell.length_c   1.000
_cell.angle_alpha   90.00
_cell.angle_beta   90.00
_cell.angle_gamma   90.00
#
_symmetry.space_group_name_H-M   'P 1'
#
loop_
_entity.id
_entity.type
_entity.pdbx_description
1 polymer ?
#
loop_
_entity_poly.entity_id
_entity_poly.type
_entity_poly.pdbx_seq_one_letter_code
_entity_poly.pdbx_strand_id
1 'polypeptide(L)'
;MRSLSLLALCCFSSVSFAADVPGSQDLQIVPRLADAQIVDYRPPVELERIYPLGSIRKISGQLRFDGQVTARGQTTSVTYELPPEHSATEAFTAAREVLQKQDAELLFWCQARDCGESSLWANEVFGNSKLYGADEQQAYLLLRLAAPKDNTLVALYSITRGNRKAYLHVEQFEAGAPLGVLLPTSATLLRQLKSTGELDFPKLTGDPDDTWLRLISRGLNLDTTQRVTIAGPKAEAWRQALIGQGVRAARMEAGSADGSGLRIDLLR
;
A
#
# COMPACT_ATOMS: atom_id res chain seq x y z
N MET A 1 -15.83 43.98 -63.40
CA MET A 1 -14.77 43.85 -62.39
C MET A 1 -15.16 42.71 -61.46
N ARG A 2 -14.42 41.58 -61.47
CA ARG A 2 -14.74 40.38 -60.68
C ARG A 2 -14.09 40.50 -59.30
N SER A 3 -14.89 40.54 -58.24
CA SER A 3 -14.40 40.58 -56.86
C SER A 3 -14.23 39.15 -56.35
N LEU A 4 -12.99 38.70 -56.14
CA LEU A 4 -12.69 37.46 -55.42
C LEU A 4 -12.79 37.73 -53.92
N SER A 5 -13.72 37.06 -53.24
CA SER A 5 -13.75 37.00 -51.77
C SER A 5 -12.91 35.80 -51.32
N LEU A 6 -11.77 36.07 -50.66
CA LEU A 6 -10.98 35.06 -49.97
C LEU A 6 -11.62 34.78 -48.60
N LEU A 7 -12.17 33.59 -48.42
CA LEU A 7 -12.59 33.09 -47.11
C LEU A 7 -11.34 32.55 -46.39
N ALA A 8 -10.88 33.26 -45.35
CA ALA A 8 -9.83 32.79 -44.46
C ALA A 8 -10.41 31.76 -43.48
N LEU A 9 -10.00 30.50 -43.62
CA LEU A 9 -10.37 29.40 -42.73
C LEU A 9 -9.43 29.40 -41.51
N CYS A 10 -9.86 29.99 -40.39
CA CYS A 10 -9.11 29.90 -39.13
C CYS A 10 -9.31 28.52 -38.51
N CYS A 11 -8.31 27.64 -38.62
CA CYS A 11 -8.22 26.42 -37.84
C CYS A 11 -7.95 26.78 -36.36
N PHE A 12 -8.98 26.77 -35.53
CA PHE A 12 -8.83 26.76 -34.08
C PHE A 12 -8.37 25.36 -33.65
N SER A 13 -7.06 25.20 -33.47
CA SER A 13 -6.49 24.00 -32.85
C SER A 13 -6.84 24.03 -31.36
N SER A 14 -7.77 23.19 -30.93
CA SER A 14 -8.06 22.99 -29.51
C SER A 14 -6.82 22.42 -28.83
N VAL A 15 -6.06 23.27 -28.11
CA VAL A 15 -5.04 22.79 -27.17
C VAL A 15 -5.80 22.09 -26.05
N SER A 16 -5.97 20.77 -26.17
CA SER A 16 -6.55 19.95 -25.11
C SER A 16 -5.51 19.83 -24.02
N PHE A 17 -5.53 20.75 -23.05
CA PHE A 17 -4.93 20.49 -21.76
C PHE A 17 -5.70 19.31 -21.17
N ALA A 18 -5.01 18.20 -20.98
CA ALA A 18 -5.57 17.10 -20.22
C ALA A 18 -5.74 17.60 -18.78
N ALA A 19 -6.99 17.90 -18.45
CA ALA A 19 -7.39 18.48 -17.18
C ALA A 19 -8.00 17.40 -16.30
N ASP A 20 -7.90 17.61 -15.00
CA ASP A 20 -8.57 16.76 -14.01
C ASP A 20 -10.07 16.65 -14.30
N VAL A 21 -10.65 15.51 -13.94
CA VAL A 21 -12.11 15.35 -14.01
C VAL A 21 -12.78 16.47 -13.20
N PRO A 22 -13.80 17.17 -13.75
CA PRO A 22 -14.41 18.31 -13.07
C PRO A 22 -14.94 17.97 -11.66
N GLY A 23 -14.68 18.86 -10.69
CA GLY A 23 -15.10 18.69 -9.30
C GLY A 23 -14.26 17.70 -8.49
N SER A 24 -13.14 17.23 -9.03
CA SER A 24 -12.18 16.41 -8.28
C SER A 24 -11.24 17.24 -7.41
N GLN A 25 -10.69 16.57 -6.40
CA GLN A 25 -9.70 17.12 -5.49
C GLN A 25 -8.76 16.02 -5.01
N ASP A 26 -7.52 16.39 -4.71
CA ASP A 26 -6.53 15.48 -4.14
C ASP A 26 -6.91 15.08 -2.70
N LEU A 27 -6.43 13.92 -2.25
CA LEU A 27 -6.49 13.53 -0.84
C LEU A 27 -5.29 14.12 -0.10
N GLN A 28 -5.54 14.90 0.95
CA GLN A 28 -4.50 15.61 1.71
C GLN A 28 -3.46 14.66 2.38
N ILE A 29 -3.79 13.38 2.53
CA ILE A 29 -2.92 12.36 3.15
C ILE A 29 -1.72 11.96 2.29
N VAL A 30 -1.81 12.14 0.97
CA VAL A 30 -0.77 11.75 0.01
C VAL A 30 -0.63 12.88 -1.02
N PRO A 31 0.53 13.54 -1.12
CA PRO A 31 0.74 14.56 -2.13
C PRO A 31 0.69 13.91 -3.51
N ARG A 32 -0.01 14.58 -4.42
CA ARG A 32 -0.03 14.20 -5.82
C ARG A 32 1.36 14.32 -6.42
N LEU A 33 1.74 13.35 -7.25
CA LEU A 33 2.98 13.42 -8.02
C LEU A 33 2.89 14.53 -9.08
N ALA A 34 4.00 15.20 -9.36
CA ALA A 34 4.05 16.24 -10.38
C ALA A 34 3.49 15.74 -11.72
N ASP A 35 2.69 16.58 -12.37
CA ASP A 35 2.07 16.34 -13.69
C ASP A 35 1.16 15.11 -13.81
N ALA A 36 0.94 14.34 -12.73
CA ALA A 36 -0.12 13.33 -12.69
C ALA A 36 -1.49 13.99 -12.86
N GLN A 37 -2.51 13.27 -13.33
CA GLN A 37 -3.86 13.78 -13.63
C GLN A 37 -4.95 12.98 -12.94
N ILE A 38 -5.93 13.62 -12.33
CA ILE A 38 -7.09 12.92 -11.76
C ILE A 38 -8.00 12.47 -12.90
N VAL A 39 -8.04 11.16 -13.14
CA VAL A 39 -8.84 10.51 -14.19
C VAL A 39 -10.04 9.73 -13.65
N ASP A 40 -10.16 9.64 -12.33
CA ASP A 40 -11.31 9.12 -11.61
C ASP A 40 -11.35 9.77 -10.23
N TYR A 41 -12.51 10.27 -9.82
CA TYR A 41 -12.73 10.79 -8.48
C TYR A 41 -14.07 10.29 -7.98
N ARG A 42 -14.08 9.75 -6.76
CA ARG A 42 -15.30 9.36 -6.05
C ARG A 42 -15.37 10.19 -4.78
N PRO A 43 -16.35 11.10 -4.66
CA PRO A 43 -16.52 11.92 -3.48
C PRO A 43 -16.85 11.05 -2.25
N PRO A 44 -16.74 11.61 -1.04
CA PRO A 44 -17.07 10.90 0.19
C PRO A 44 -18.46 10.26 0.13
N VAL A 45 -18.51 8.95 0.35
CA VAL A 45 -19.74 8.17 0.42
C VAL A 45 -19.64 7.15 1.56
N GLU A 46 -20.74 6.98 2.29
CA GLU A 46 -20.80 5.99 3.35
C GLU A 46 -21.17 4.63 2.77
N LEU A 47 -20.30 3.64 2.97
CA LEU A 47 -20.55 2.28 2.51
C LEU A 47 -19.77 1.27 3.35
N GLU A 48 -20.07 0.00 3.15
CA GLU A 48 -19.26 -1.10 3.68
C GLU A 48 -18.09 -1.38 2.72
N ARG A 49 -16.86 -1.33 3.25
CA ARG A 49 -15.63 -1.70 2.53
C ARG A 49 -15.10 -3.03 3.01
N ILE A 50 -14.55 -3.79 2.07
CA ILE A 50 -13.79 -5.02 2.32
C ILE A 50 -12.41 -4.83 1.71
N TYR A 51 -11.38 -4.80 2.55
CA TYR A 51 -9.98 -4.73 2.14
C TYR A 51 -9.32 -6.09 2.30
N PRO A 52 -8.89 -6.75 1.21
CA PRO A 52 -8.17 -8.02 1.32
C PRO A 52 -6.82 -7.84 2.02
N LEU A 53 -6.47 -8.80 2.88
CA LEU A 53 -5.18 -8.95 3.56
C LEU A 53 -4.42 -10.20 3.05
N GLY A 54 -4.52 -10.45 1.75
CA GLY A 54 -3.96 -11.64 1.11
C GLY A 54 -4.03 -11.55 -0.41
N SER A 55 -3.34 -12.48 -1.08
CA SER A 55 -3.49 -12.69 -2.51
C SER A 55 -4.95 -13.00 -2.85
N ILE A 56 -5.49 -12.36 -3.89
CA ILE A 56 -6.87 -12.57 -4.30
C ILE A 56 -6.96 -13.53 -5.49
N ARG A 57 -7.99 -14.39 -5.46
CA ARG A 57 -8.31 -15.33 -6.54
C ARG A 57 -9.82 -15.51 -6.65
N LYS A 58 -10.32 -15.92 -7.81
CA LYS A 58 -11.73 -16.25 -7.99
C LYS A 58 -11.91 -17.76 -7.95
N ILE A 59 -12.70 -18.27 -7.01
CA ILE A 59 -13.05 -19.68 -6.90
C ILE A 59 -14.57 -19.81 -6.96
N SER A 60 -15.06 -20.57 -7.93
CA SER A 60 -16.50 -20.79 -8.14
C SER A 60 -17.32 -19.48 -8.19
N GLY A 61 -16.77 -18.47 -8.88
CA GLY A 61 -17.42 -17.16 -9.03
C GLY A 61 -17.29 -16.21 -7.84
N GLN A 62 -16.68 -16.64 -6.74
CA GLN A 62 -16.51 -15.81 -5.53
C GLN A 62 -15.06 -15.40 -5.34
N LEU A 63 -14.86 -14.15 -4.89
CA LEU A 63 -13.55 -13.65 -4.51
C LEU A 63 -13.08 -14.35 -3.22
N ARG A 64 -11.83 -14.84 -3.23
CA ARG A 64 -11.20 -15.54 -2.11
C ARG A 64 -9.84 -14.94 -1.81
N PHE A 65 -9.55 -14.80 -0.52
CA PHE A 65 -8.29 -14.30 0.03
C PHE A 65 -8.16 -14.81 1.48
N ASP A 66 -6.93 -14.79 2.01
CA ASP A 66 -6.61 -15.45 3.30
C ASP A 66 -6.94 -14.58 4.53
N GLY A 67 -7.37 -13.33 4.33
CA GLY A 67 -7.82 -12.42 5.38
C GLY A 67 -8.44 -11.16 4.80
N GLN A 68 -9.21 -10.43 5.60
CA GLN A 68 -9.81 -9.14 5.21
C GLN A 68 -9.98 -8.21 6.41
N VAL A 69 -10.08 -6.92 6.13
CA VAL A 69 -10.69 -5.94 7.02
C VAL A 69 -12.05 -5.55 6.45
N THR A 70 -13.10 -5.65 7.26
CA THR A 70 -14.46 -5.23 6.88
C THR A 70 -14.95 -4.20 7.87
N ALA A 71 -15.40 -3.07 7.36
CA ALA A 71 -15.96 -2.00 8.18
C ALA A 71 -16.89 -1.14 7.33
N ARG A 72 -17.79 -0.42 8.00
CA ARG A 72 -18.63 0.63 7.41
C ARG A 72 -18.11 2.00 7.80
N GLY A 73 -18.16 2.94 6.88
CA GLY A 73 -17.65 4.29 7.09
C GLY A 73 -17.58 5.10 5.81
N GLN A 74 -16.94 6.26 5.89
CA GLN A 74 -16.80 7.18 4.76
C GLN A 74 -15.62 6.79 3.89
N THR A 75 -15.87 6.57 2.59
CA THR A 75 -14.84 6.29 1.58
C THR A 75 -14.74 7.44 0.60
N THR A 76 -13.52 7.88 0.32
CA THR A 76 -13.20 8.79 -0.80
C THR A 76 -12.05 8.19 -1.59
N SER A 77 -12.11 8.23 -2.93
CA SER A 77 -11.03 7.68 -3.75
C SER A 77 -10.65 8.58 -4.92
N VAL A 78 -9.36 8.62 -5.23
CA VAL A 78 -8.79 9.33 -6.38
C VAL A 78 -7.94 8.35 -7.19
N THR A 79 -8.11 8.32 -8.51
CA THR A 79 -7.20 7.64 -9.42
C THR A 79 -6.45 8.66 -10.26
N TYR A 80 -5.13 8.61 -10.15
CA TYR A 80 -4.20 9.42 -10.92
C TYR A 80 -3.69 8.64 -12.13
N GLU A 81 -3.76 9.22 -13.33
CA GLU A 81 -2.92 8.81 -14.47
C GLU A 81 -1.57 9.51 -14.32
N LEU A 82 -0.49 8.75 -14.37
CA LEU A 82 0.86 9.26 -14.21
C LEU A 82 1.40 9.73 -15.57
N PRO A 83 2.23 10.78 -15.62
CA PRO A 83 2.87 11.20 -16.85
C PRO A 83 3.89 10.12 -17.29
N PRO A 84 4.21 10.01 -18.59
CA PRO A 84 5.08 8.95 -19.13
C PRO A 84 6.46 8.81 -18.47
N GLU A 85 6.93 9.88 -17.85
CA GLU A 85 8.22 10.01 -17.18
C GLU A 85 8.24 9.31 -15.81
N HIS A 86 7.06 9.07 -15.22
CA HIS A 86 6.91 8.46 -13.91
C HIS A 86 6.31 7.06 -13.98
N SER A 87 6.88 6.13 -13.21
CA SER A 87 6.41 4.74 -13.16
C SER A 87 5.36 4.51 -12.07
N ALA A 88 4.51 3.48 -12.24
CA ALA A 88 3.57 3.05 -11.21
C ALA A 88 4.28 2.72 -9.88
N THR A 89 5.43 2.04 -9.96
CA THR A 89 6.24 1.67 -8.78
C THR A 89 6.81 2.88 -8.07
N GLU A 90 7.28 3.89 -8.80
CA GLU A 90 7.79 5.14 -8.23
C GLU A 90 6.68 5.87 -7.47
N ALA A 91 5.52 6.08 -8.10
CA ALA A 91 4.39 6.75 -7.47
C ALA A 91 3.89 6.00 -6.22
N PHE A 92 3.81 4.67 -6.29
CA PHE A 92 3.47 3.82 -5.15
C PHE A 92 4.47 3.95 -4.01
N THR A 93 5.77 3.95 -4.33
CA THR A 93 6.86 4.08 -3.36
C THR A 93 6.81 5.43 -2.67
N ALA A 94 6.67 6.51 -3.43
CA ALA A 94 6.54 7.86 -2.88
C ALA A 94 5.33 7.99 -1.94
N ALA A 95 4.16 7.49 -2.36
CA ALA A 95 2.95 7.51 -1.54
C ALA A 95 3.10 6.69 -0.25
N ARG A 96 3.66 5.46 -0.34
CA ARG A 96 3.96 4.62 0.82
C ARG A 96 4.88 5.34 1.80
N GLU A 97 5.98 5.93 1.32
CA GLU A 97 6.97 6.58 2.18
C GLU A 97 6.42 7.82 2.86
N VAL A 98 5.57 8.59 2.19
CA VAL A 98 4.87 9.72 2.83
C VAL A 98 3.98 9.25 3.98
N LEU A 99 3.25 8.15 3.80
CA LEU A 99 2.38 7.62 4.86
C LEU A 99 3.18 6.99 6.01
N GLN A 100 4.28 6.28 5.70
CA GLN A 100 5.14 5.70 6.74
C GLN A 100 5.88 6.77 7.55
N LYS A 101 6.26 7.91 6.94
CA LYS A 101 6.79 9.07 7.67
C LYS A 101 5.78 9.70 8.63
N GLN A 102 4.50 9.37 8.49
CA GLN A 102 3.42 9.76 9.40
C GLN A 102 3.05 8.60 10.36
N ASP A 103 3.98 7.66 10.56
CA ASP A 103 3.84 6.49 11.44
C ASP A 103 2.67 5.55 11.08
N ALA A 104 2.22 5.56 9.82
CA ALA A 104 1.16 4.65 9.37
C ALA A 104 1.63 3.19 9.41
N GLU A 105 0.84 2.33 10.04
CA GLU A 105 1.10 0.90 10.21
C GLU A 105 0.70 0.15 8.92
N LEU A 106 1.62 -0.61 8.33
CA LEU A 106 1.34 -1.44 7.15
C LEU A 106 0.59 -2.69 7.56
N LEU A 107 -0.60 -2.92 7.00
CA LEU A 107 -1.42 -4.11 7.29
C LEU A 107 -1.22 -5.22 6.26
N PHE A 108 -1.14 -4.84 4.99
CA PHE A 108 -0.87 -5.79 3.92
C PHE A 108 -0.15 -5.15 2.75
N TRP A 109 0.95 -5.77 2.29
CA TRP A 109 1.70 -5.34 1.12
C TRP A 109 2.00 -6.51 0.17
N CYS A 110 1.51 -6.42 -1.06
CA CYS A 110 1.87 -7.32 -2.16
C CYS A 110 2.37 -6.54 -3.38
N GLN A 111 3.12 -7.23 -4.24
CA GLN A 111 3.58 -6.70 -5.51
C GLN A 111 3.62 -7.81 -6.55
N ALA A 112 3.45 -7.45 -7.82
CA ALA A 112 3.44 -8.37 -8.93
C ALA A 112 2.40 -9.50 -8.70
N ARG A 113 2.74 -10.74 -9.05
CA ARG A 113 1.85 -11.90 -8.91
C ARG A 113 1.48 -12.26 -7.47
N ASP A 114 2.23 -11.77 -6.47
CA ASP A 114 1.88 -12.02 -5.06
C ASP A 114 0.51 -11.44 -4.69
N CYS A 115 0.05 -10.43 -5.44
CA CYS A 115 -1.28 -9.85 -5.28
C CYS A 115 -2.41 -10.71 -5.81
N GLY A 116 -2.13 -11.67 -6.69
CA GLY A 116 -3.14 -12.37 -7.49
C GLY A 116 -3.52 -11.60 -8.75
N GLU A 117 -4.72 -11.86 -9.28
CA GLU A 117 -5.16 -11.30 -10.57
C GLU A 117 -5.52 -9.81 -10.46
N SER A 118 -4.84 -8.96 -11.23
CA SER A 118 -5.09 -7.50 -11.26
C SER A 118 -6.51 -7.14 -11.74
N SER A 119 -7.12 -8.00 -12.55
CA SER A 119 -8.50 -7.86 -13.01
C SER A 119 -9.50 -7.90 -11.84
N LEU A 120 -9.23 -8.71 -10.80
CA LEU A 120 -10.07 -8.81 -9.62
C LEU A 120 -9.89 -7.58 -8.72
N TRP A 121 -8.67 -7.07 -8.58
CA TRP A 121 -8.41 -5.82 -7.86
C TRP A 121 -9.16 -4.66 -8.52
N ALA A 122 -9.00 -4.52 -9.84
CA ALA A 122 -9.62 -3.47 -10.61
C ALA A 122 -11.15 -3.52 -10.53
N ASN A 123 -11.76 -4.69 -10.72
CA ASN A 123 -13.21 -4.79 -10.89
C ASN A 123 -13.98 -5.08 -9.60
N GLU A 124 -13.47 -5.97 -8.74
CA GLU A 124 -14.19 -6.48 -7.57
C GLU A 124 -13.81 -5.70 -6.28
N VAL A 125 -12.57 -5.20 -6.17
CA VAL A 125 -12.11 -4.47 -4.97
C VAL A 125 -12.32 -2.95 -5.11
N PHE A 126 -11.83 -2.36 -6.21
CA PHE A 126 -11.90 -0.91 -6.45
C PHE A 126 -13.01 -0.50 -7.42
N GLY A 127 -13.56 -1.42 -8.21
CA GLY A 127 -14.60 -1.12 -9.19
C GLY A 127 -14.17 -0.09 -10.25
N ASN A 128 -12.90 -0.02 -10.61
CA ASN A 128 -12.34 0.90 -11.60
C ASN A 128 -11.51 0.13 -12.65
N SER A 129 -12.06 -0.05 -13.85
CA SER A 129 -11.43 -0.81 -14.94
C SER A 129 -10.14 -0.16 -15.49
N LYS A 130 -9.88 1.12 -15.20
CA LYS A 130 -8.58 1.75 -15.50
C LYS A 130 -7.44 1.07 -14.73
N LEU A 131 -7.75 0.40 -13.62
CA LEU A 131 -6.78 -0.26 -12.77
C LEU A 131 -6.42 -1.69 -13.23
N TYR A 132 -6.95 -2.14 -14.36
CA TYR A 132 -6.61 -3.44 -14.94
C TYR A 132 -5.39 -3.33 -15.88
N GLY A 133 -4.36 -4.14 -15.59
CA GLY A 133 -3.10 -4.19 -16.33
C GLY A 133 -2.43 -5.56 -16.27
N ALA A 134 -1.11 -5.58 -16.36
CA ALA A 134 -0.35 -6.83 -16.22
C ALA A 134 -0.13 -7.16 -14.74
N ASP A 135 -0.36 -8.41 -14.33
CA ASP A 135 -0.21 -8.82 -12.93
C ASP A 135 1.20 -8.58 -12.38
N GLU A 136 2.23 -8.65 -13.23
CA GLU A 136 3.64 -8.37 -12.89
C GLU A 136 3.94 -6.88 -12.65
N GLN A 137 3.00 -5.99 -13.01
CA GLN A 137 3.17 -4.54 -12.96
C GLN A 137 2.22 -3.88 -11.97
N GLN A 138 1.66 -4.67 -11.04
CA GLN A 138 0.76 -4.18 -9.99
C GLN A 138 1.47 -4.11 -8.64
N ALA A 139 0.99 -3.23 -7.76
CA ALA A 139 1.31 -3.26 -6.34
C ALA A 139 0.09 -2.79 -5.53
N TYR A 140 -0.12 -3.39 -4.36
CA TYR A 140 -1.18 -3.02 -3.43
C TYR A 140 -0.62 -2.88 -2.03
N LEU A 141 -1.05 -1.84 -1.32
CA LEU A 141 -0.75 -1.63 0.08
C LEU A 141 -1.99 -1.15 0.83
N LEU A 142 -2.30 -1.80 1.95
CA LEU A 142 -3.23 -1.30 2.95
C LEU A 142 -2.46 -0.82 4.16
N LEU A 143 -2.71 0.43 4.57
CA LEU A 143 -2.17 1.03 5.78
C LEU A 143 -3.29 1.45 6.73
N ARG A 144 -2.97 1.48 8.02
CA ARG A 144 -3.73 2.17 9.06
C ARG A 144 -2.96 3.43 9.47
N LEU A 145 -3.61 4.59 9.49
CA LEU A 145 -2.94 5.81 9.94
C LEU A 145 -2.62 5.73 11.44
N ALA A 146 -1.62 6.50 11.89
CA ALA A 146 -1.33 6.64 13.30
C ALA A 146 -2.41 7.45 14.04
N ALA A 147 -2.43 7.31 15.38
CA ALA A 147 -3.26 8.16 16.22
C ALA A 147 -2.92 9.66 15.97
N PRO A 148 -3.90 10.57 15.96
CA PRO A 148 -5.30 10.39 16.35
C PRO A 148 -6.23 9.92 15.21
N LYS A 149 -5.70 9.57 14.04
CA LYS A 149 -6.48 9.13 12.87
C LYS A 149 -6.47 7.60 12.71
N ASP A 150 -6.25 6.86 13.77
CA ASP A 150 -6.08 5.41 13.75
C ASP A 150 -7.37 4.64 13.43
N ASN A 151 -8.50 5.33 13.24
CA ASN A 151 -9.70 4.76 12.64
C ASN A 151 -9.78 4.92 11.11
N THR A 152 -8.69 5.40 10.49
CA THR A 152 -8.57 5.60 9.04
C THR A 152 -7.68 4.55 8.41
N LEU A 153 -8.16 3.91 7.36
CA LEU A 153 -7.39 3.07 6.46
C LEU A 153 -7.09 3.82 5.17
N VAL A 154 -5.92 3.52 4.59
CA VAL A 154 -5.53 4.01 3.28
C VAL A 154 -5.14 2.82 2.41
N ALA A 155 -5.83 2.65 1.29
CA ALA A 155 -5.49 1.67 0.28
C ALA A 155 -4.78 2.37 -0.89
N LEU A 156 -3.56 1.92 -1.19
CA LEU A 156 -2.80 2.30 -2.37
C LEU A 156 -2.84 1.14 -3.36
N TYR A 157 -3.16 1.42 -4.62
CA TYR A 157 -3.02 0.44 -5.69
C TYR A 157 -2.39 1.10 -6.92
N SER A 158 -1.27 0.57 -7.38
CA SER A 158 -0.58 1.07 -8.57
C SER A 158 -0.55 0.00 -9.64
N ILE A 159 -0.64 0.40 -10.91
CA ILE A 159 -0.61 -0.52 -12.04
C ILE A 159 -0.03 0.15 -13.29
N THR A 160 0.77 -0.60 -14.06
CA THR A 160 1.07 -0.26 -15.45
C THR A 160 0.22 -1.13 -16.38
N ARG A 161 -0.57 -0.50 -17.24
CA ARG A 161 -1.42 -1.18 -18.22
C ARG A 161 -0.62 -1.65 -19.43
N GLY A 162 -1.18 -2.56 -20.21
CA GLY A 162 -0.57 -3.06 -21.45
C GLY A 162 -0.31 -1.98 -22.50
N ASN A 163 -1.01 -0.84 -22.44
CA ASN A 163 -0.76 0.33 -23.29
C ASN A 163 0.29 1.30 -22.72
N ARG A 164 1.05 0.88 -21.70
CA ARG A 164 2.08 1.65 -20.97
C ARG A 164 1.58 2.82 -20.13
N LYS A 165 0.27 3.06 -20.04
CA LYS A 165 -0.26 4.03 -19.08
C LYS A 165 -0.12 3.49 -17.66
N ALA A 166 0.42 4.31 -16.78
CA ALA A 166 0.59 3.99 -15.38
C ALA A 166 -0.42 4.76 -14.53
N TYR A 167 -0.92 4.10 -13.49
CA TYR A 167 -1.93 4.67 -12.60
C TYR A 167 -1.54 4.45 -11.14
N LEU A 168 -1.91 5.42 -10.30
CA LEU A 168 -1.94 5.29 -8.85
C LEU A 168 -3.37 5.56 -8.37
N HIS A 169 -3.97 4.60 -7.69
CA HIS A 169 -5.23 4.73 -6.98
C HIS A 169 -4.95 4.91 -5.49
N VAL A 170 -5.60 5.90 -4.90
CA VAL A 170 -5.56 6.18 -3.47
C VAL A 170 -6.99 6.22 -2.95
N GLU A 171 -7.33 5.34 -2.03
CA GLU A 171 -8.62 5.31 -1.35
C GLU A 171 -8.40 5.54 0.14
N GLN A 172 -9.05 6.58 0.68
CA GLN A 172 -9.10 6.87 2.11
C GLN A 172 -10.45 6.39 2.64
N PHE A 173 -10.41 5.62 3.72
CA PHE A 173 -11.60 5.12 4.40
C PHE A 173 -11.54 5.43 5.88
N GLU A 174 -12.50 6.21 6.36
CA GLU A 174 -12.68 6.54 7.76
C GLU A 174 -13.83 5.69 8.34
N ALA A 175 -13.49 4.74 9.21
CA ALA A 175 -14.49 3.85 9.78
C ALA A 175 -15.45 4.59 10.72
N GLY A 176 -16.74 4.22 10.69
CA GLY A 176 -17.76 4.77 11.59
C GLY A 176 -17.69 4.22 13.02
N ALA A 177 -16.88 3.19 13.26
CA ALA A 177 -16.64 2.57 14.56
C ALA A 177 -15.17 2.14 14.68
N PRO A 178 -14.63 1.95 15.91
CA PRO A 178 -13.25 1.52 16.11
C PRO A 178 -12.90 0.23 15.35
N LEU A 179 -11.82 0.26 14.57
CA LEU A 179 -11.31 -0.87 13.78
C LEU A 179 -10.77 -2.05 14.61
N GLY A 180 -10.58 -1.86 15.93
CA GLY A 180 -10.01 -2.88 16.81
C GLY A 180 -8.51 -3.11 16.57
N VAL A 181 -8.05 -4.33 16.87
CA VAL A 181 -6.65 -4.73 16.65
C VAL A 181 -6.51 -5.26 15.23
N LEU A 182 -5.72 -4.56 14.42
CA LEU A 182 -5.33 -4.98 13.08
C LEU A 182 -3.84 -5.28 13.09
N LEU A 183 -3.44 -6.40 12.51
CA LEU A 183 -2.05 -6.85 12.49
C LEU A 183 -1.55 -7.00 11.06
N PRO A 184 -0.25 -6.73 10.80
CA PRO A 184 0.37 -7.04 9.53
C PRO A 184 0.39 -8.54 9.26
N THR A 185 0.50 -8.91 7.99
CA THR A 185 0.88 -10.28 7.64
C THR A 185 2.39 -10.49 7.76
N SER A 186 2.83 -11.72 8.02
CA SER A 186 4.26 -12.08 8.04
C SER A 186 5.01 -11.70 6.76
N ALA A 187 4.35 -11.84 5.60
CA ALA A 187 4.92 -11.44 4.30
C ALA A 187 5.07 -9.92 4.19
N THR A 188 4.14 -9.15 4.77
CA THR A 188 4.22 -7.69 4.83
C THR A 188 5.39 -7.25 5.69
N LEU A 189 5.59 -7.86 6.86
CA LEU A 189 6.75 -7.58 7.71
C LEU A 189 8.07 -7.86 6.99
N LEU A 190 8.19 -9.02 6.33
CA LEU A 190 9.39 -9.33 5.55
C LEU A 190 9.63 -8.31 4.42
N ARG A 191 8.58 -7.92 3.70
CA ARG A 191 8.71 -6.97 2.59
C ARG A 191 9.08 -5.57 3.08
N GLN A 192 8.47 -5.10 4.17
CA GLN A 192 8.85 -3.84 4.81
C GLN A 192 10.30 -3.86 5.26
N LEU A 193 10.74 -4.94 5.93
CA LEU A 193 12.12 -5.11 6.35
C LEU A 193 13.08 -5.03 5.16
N LYS A 194 12.80 -5.74 4.06
CA LYS A 194 13.63 -5.70 2.83
C LYS A 194 13.63 -4.34 2.15
N SER A 195 12.52 -3.62 2.22
CA SER A 195 12.38 -2.31 1.56
C SER A 195 13.02 -1.16 2.34
N THR A 196 12.95 -1.18 3.67
CA THR A 196 13.36 -0.06 4.52
C THR A 196 14.68 -0.33 5.23
N GLY A 197 15.04 -1.61 5.41
CA GLY A 197 16.16 -2.03 6.23
C GLY A 197 15.81 -2.28 7.68
N GLU A 198 14.59 -1.92 8.13
CA GLU A 198 14.22 -1.99 9.54
C GLU A 198 12.73 -2.33 9.75
N LEU A 199 12.43 -2.83 10.94
CA LEU A 199 11.08 -2.88 11.51
C LEU A 199 11.17 -2.29 12.91
N ASP A 200 10.33 -1.31 13.21
CA ASP A 200 10.25 -0.67 14.52
C ASP A 200 8.86 -0.91 15.13
N PHE A 201 8.85 -1.46 16.34
CA PHE A 201 7.66 -1.77 17.10
C PHE A 201 7.72 -1.12 18.50
N PRO A 202 7.55 0.22 18.58
CA PRO A 202 7.72 0.96 19.83
C PRO A 202 6.70 0.57 20.92
N LYS A 203 5.59 -0.06 20.53
CA LYS A 203 4.54 -0.56 21.45
C LYS A 203 4.86 -1.94 22.04
N LEU A 204 5.84 -2.67 21.50
CA LEU A 204 6.24 -4.00 21.99
C LEU A 204 7.31 -3.87 23.08
N THR A 205 6.91 -3.38 24.24
CA THR A 205 7.81 -3.09 25.38
C THR A 205 7.93 -4.25 26.37
N GLY A 206 6.97 -5.19 26.33
CA GLY A 206 6.88 -6.34 27.23
C GLY A 206 7.72 -7.54 26.78
N ASP A 207 7.52 -8.65 27.48
CA ASP A 207 8.02 -9.95 27.02
C ASP A 207 7.31 -10.36 25.71
N PRO A 208 7.95 -11.19 24.86
CA PRO A 208 7.40 -11.56 23.56
C PRO A 208 6.02 -12.21 23.69
N ASP A 209 5.00 -11.57 23.13
CA ASP A 209 3.67 -12.18 23.03
C ASP A 209 3.62 -13.18 21.87
N ASP A 210 2.84 -14.25 22.04
CA ASP A 210 2.74 -15.33 21.05
C ASP A 210 2.29 -14.86 19.65
N THR A 211 1.51 -13.77 19.57
CA THR A 211 0.95 -13.31 18.31
C THR A 211 2.03 -12.64 17.46
N TRP A 212 2.71 -11.64 18.00
CA TRP A 212 3.82 -10.98 17.32
C TRP A 212 5.00 -11.91 17.11
N LEU A 213 5.27 -12.77 18.10
CA LEU A 213 6.33 -13.77 17.98
C LEU A 213 6.10 -14.71 16.78
N ARG A 214 4.88 -15.21 16.57
CA ARG A 214 4.52 -16.02 15.38
C ARG A 214 4.60 -15.22 14.08
N LEU A 215 4.14 -13.96 14.08
CA LEU A 215 4.17 -13.12 12.88
C LEU A 215 5.59 -12.86 12.40
N ILE A 216 6.47 -12.46 13.33
CA ILE A 216 7.87 -12.14 13.06
C ILE A 216 8.65 -13.41 12.69
N SER A 217 8.50 -14.50 13.45
CA SER A 217 9.22 -15.76 13.16
C SER A 217 8.86 -16.31 11.78
N ARG A 218 7.58 -16.34 11.42
CA ARG A 218 7.14 -16.75 10.08
C ARG A 218 7.67 -15.80 9.01
N GLY A 219 7.67 -14.49 9.26
CA GLY A 219 8.22 -13.48 8.34
C GLY A 219 9.71 -13.73 8.05
N LEU A 220 10.52 -13.93 9.09
CA LEU A 220 11.94 -14.24 8.96
C LEU A 220 12.20 -15.60 8.32
N ASN A 221 11.27 -16.55 8.42
CA ASN A 221 11.39 -17.87 7.81
C ASN A 221 10.89 -17.94 6.35
N LEU A 222 10.14 -16.92 5.87
CA LEU A 222 9.76 -16.81 4.46
C LEU A 222 10.98 -16.57 3.54
N ASP A 223 12.03 -15.90 4.05
CA ASP A 223 13.30 -15.75 3.35
C ASP A 223 14.45 -16.03 4.32
N THR A 224 15.00 -17.24 4.23
CA THR A 224 16.03 -17.71 5.16
C THR A 224 17.43 -17.15 4.89
N THR A 225 17.59 -16.33 3.84
CA THR A 225 18.87 -15.68 3.50
C THR A 225 19.11 -14.40 4.30
N GLN A 226 18.04 -13.78 4.82
CA GLN A 226 18.15 -12.54 5.58
C GLN A 226 18.78 -12.79 6.95
N ARG A 227 19.72 -11.93 7.33
CA ARG A 227 20.30 -11.84 8.67
C ARG A 227 19.83 -10.53 9.30
N VAL A 228 19.53 -10.55 10.59
CA VAL A 228 18.97 -9.40 11.30
C VAL A 228 19.64 -9.18 12.65
N THR A 229 19.61 -7.94 13.10
CA THR A 229 19.86 -7.56 14.49
C THR A 229 18.52 -7.42 15.21
N ILE A 230 18.43 -7.97 16.42
CA ILE A 230 17.30 -7.80 17.33
C ILE A 230 17.73 -6.80 18.41
N ALA A 231 17.08 -5.64 18.47
CA ALA A 231 17.42 -4.54 19.37
C ALA A 231 16.22 -4.12 20.24
N GLY A 232 16.52 -3.33 21.27
CA GLY A 232 15.56 -2.81 22.25
C GLY A 232 15.69 -3.43 23.65
N PRO A 233 14.92 -2.95 24.64
CA PRO A 233 15.09 -3.30 26.06
C PRO A 233 14.96 -4.80 26.38
N LYS A 234 14.23 -5.53 25.53
CA LYS A 234 13.96 -6.98 25.66
C LYS A 234 14.56 -7.79 24.51
N ALA A 235 15.57 -7.26 23.82
CA ALA A 235 16.18 -7.86 22.64
C ALA A 235 16.55 -9.35 22.79
N GLU A 236 17.24 -9.71 23.88
CA GLU A 236 17.67 -11.09 24.09
C GLU A 236 16.47 -12.02 24.38
N ALA A 237 15.45 -11.55 25.09
CA ALA A 237 14.23 -12.33 25.31
C ALA A 237 13.50 -12.61 23.98
N TRP A 238 13.37 -11.59 23.12
CA TRP A 238 12.84 -11.73 21.77
C TRP A 238 13.66 -12.68 20.92
N ARG A 239 14.99 -12.54 20.93
CA ARG A 239 15.91 -13.41 20.19
C ARG A 239 15.77 -14.88 20.61
N GLN A 240 15.75 -15.17 21.91
CA GLN A 240 15.56 -16.54 22.41
C GLN A 240 14.19 -17.10 22.05
N ALA A 241 13.13 -16.30 22.17
CA ALA A 241 11.79 -16.71 21.77
C ALA A 241 11.70 -17.01 20.26
N LEU A 242 12.33 -16.20 19.41
CA LEU A 242 12.40 -16.43 17.95
C LEU A 242 13.17 -17.70 17.61
N ILE A 243 14.27 -18.00 18.33
CA ILE A 243 14.98 -19.28 18.21
C ILE A 243 14.06 -20.45 18.56
N GLY A 244 13.30 -20.33 19.66
CA GLY A 244 12.30 -21.33 20.06
C GLY A 244 11.22 -21.56 19.00
N GLN A 245 10.91 -20.57 18.18
CA GLN A 245 10.00 -20.66 17.03
C GLN A 245 10.67 -21.11 15.72
N GLY A 246 11.93 -21.58 15.78
CA GLY A 246 12.64 -22.15 14.64
C GLY A 246 13.40 -21.14 13.76
N VAL A 247 13.52 -19.87 14.15
CA VAL A 247 14.43 -18.93 13.46
C VAL A 247 15.87 -19.29 13.83
N ARG A 248 16.71 -19.59 12.84
CA ARG A 248 18.10 -20.04 13.09
C ARG A 248 18.90 -18.97 13.85
N ALA A 249 19.49 -19.33 14.99
CA ALA A 249 20.28 -18.41 15.83
C ALA A 249 21.41 -17.69 15.09
N ALA A 250 22.07 -18.35 14.13
CA ALA A 250 23.15 -17.76 13.32
C ALA A 250 22.70 -16.60 12.41
N ARG A 251 21.39 -16.42 12.23
CA ARG A 251 20.79 -15.33 11.45
C ARG A 251 20.43 -14.12 12.31
N MET A 252 20.58 -14.20 13.63
CA MET A 252 20.13 -13.17 14.55
C MET A 252 21.26 -12.76 15.49
N GLU A 253 21.65 -11.50 15.41
CA GLU A 253 22.59 -10.87 16.34
C GLU A 253 21.82 -10.02 17.37
N ALA A 254 22.34 -9.91 18.58
CA ALA A 254 21.80 -8.99 19.58
C ALA A 254 22.29 -7.57 19.28
N GLY A 255 21.38 -6.61 19.28
CA GLY A 255 21.64 -5.19 19.07
C GLY A 255 21.71 -4.39 20.36
N SER A 256 21.68 -3.06 20.24
CA SER A 256 21.60 -2.16 21.40
C SER A 256 20.32 -2.41 22.20
N ALA A 257 20.38 -2.18 23.51
CA ALA A 257 19.22 -2.17 24.40
C ALA A 257 18.46 -0.83 24.36
N ASP A 258 18.97 0.18 23.67
CA ASP A 258 18.36 1.50 23.55
C ASP A 258 17.06 1.45 22.74
N GLY A 259 16.13 2.37 23.04
CA GLY A 259 14.82 2.48 22.37
C GLY A 259 13.65 2.17 23.30
N SER A 260 12.42 2.31 22.79
CA SER A 260 11.19 2.13 23.57
C SER A 260 10.57 0.74 23.43
N GLY A 261 10.85 0.00 22.36
CA GLY A 261 10.26 -1.30 22.06
C GLY A 261 11.18 -2.22 21.27
N LEU A 262 10.59 -3.19 20.54
CA LEU A 262 11.33 -4.12 19.69
C LEU A 262 11.73 -3.44 18.38
N ARG A 263 13.01 -3.50 18.05
CA ARG A 263 13.54 -3.09 16.75
C ARG A 263 14.26 -4.25 16.07
N ILE A 264 14.05 -4.40 14.76
CA ILE A 264 14.70 -5.43 13.93
C ILE A 264 15.33 -4.75 12.73
N ASP A 265 16.65 -4.84 12.61
CA ASP A 265 17.41 -4.23 11.51
C ASP A 265 18.01 -5.31 10.62
N LEU A 266 18.04 -5.11 9.30
CA LEU A 266 18.77 -5.98 8.39
C LEU A 266 20.28 -5.80 8.57
N LEU A 267 20.98 -6.92 8.76
CA LEU A 267 22.43 -6.99 8.71
C LEU A 267 22.85 -6.99 7.24
N ARG A 268 23.46 -5.89 6.78
CA ARG A 268 24.03 -5.75 5.44
C ARG A 268 25.45 -6.28 5.38
#